data_AF-A0A848BC11-F1
#
_entry.id   AF-A0A848BC11-F1
#
_cell.length_a   1.000
_cell.length_b   1.000
_cell.length_c   1.000
_cell.angle_alpha   90.00
_cell.angle_beta   90.00
_cell.angle_gamma   90.00
#
_symmetry.space_group_name_H-M   'P 1'
#
loop_
_entity.id
_entity.type
_entity.pdbx_description
1 polymer ?
#
loop_
_entity_poly.entity_id
_entity_poly.type
_entity_poly.pdbx_seq_one_letter_code
_entity_poly.pdbx_strand_id
1 'polypeptide(L)'
;MDIHMDVALGASYHSPQQKARVITEAWAAENMYCVMCGEPHLVHLQNNKPVADLLCPSCKNVFELKSHNGRFGSVIADGSYETMMARLMDDNNPHLFVMEYKRPEYIVENLW
;
A
#
# COMPACT_ATOMS: atom_id res chain seq x y z
N MET A 1 2.95 -12.19 11.02
CA MET A 1 3.05 -11.52 9.71
C MET A 1 3.58 -12.57 8.75
N ASP A 2 2.74 -13.01 7.83
CA ASP A 2 3.20 -13.84 6.71
C ASP A 2 3.87 -12.92 5.70
N ILE A 3 5.02 -13.31 5.14
CA ILE A 3 5.74 -12.51 4.15
C ILE A 3 5.36 -12.88 2.72
N HIS A 4 4.58 -13.94 2.51
CA HIS A 4 4.12 -14.38 1.20
C HIS A 4 2.82 -13.66 0.82
N MET A 5 2.72 -13.27 -0.45
CA MET A 5 1.51 -12.66 -1.00
C MET A 5 0.71 -13.68 -1.80
N ASP A 6 -0.62 -13.51 -1.81
CA ASP A 6 -1.50 -14.34 -2.64
C ASP A 6 -1.50 -13.85 -4.10
N VAL A 7 -0.76 -14.56 -4.95
CA VAL A 7 -0.64 -14.27 -6.39
C VAL A 7 -1.94 -14.48 -7.16
N ALA A 8 -2.86 -15.30 -6.63
CA ALA A 8 -4.13 -15.60 -7.29
C ALA A 8 -5.00 -14.34 -7.43
N LEU A 9 -4.86 -13.39 -6.50
CA LEU A 9 -5.59 -12.11 -6.53
C LEU A 9 -5.28 -11.27 -7.77
N GLY A 10 -4.10 -11.43 -8.37
CA GLY A 10 -3.71 -10.75 -9.61
C GLY A 10 -4.12 -11.47 -10.90
N ALA A 11 -4.71 -12.67 -10.84
CA ALA A 11 -4.89 -13.53 -12.00
C ALA A 11 -5.78 -12.91 -13.09
N SER A 12 -6.78 -12.12 -12.71
CA SER A 12 -7.73 -11.47 -13.63
C SER A 12 -7.20 -10.22 -14.32
N TYR A 13 -6.02 -9.72 -13.92
CA TYR A 13 -5.45 -8.48 -14.46
C TYR A 13 -4.38 -8.78 -15.51
N HIS A 14 -4.33 -7.99 -16.58
CA HIS A 14 -3.26 -8.10 -17.59
C HIS A 14 -2.07 -7.18 -17.29
N SER A 15 -2.33 -5.99 -16.75
CA SER A 15 -1.28 -5.01 -16.42
C SER A 15 -0.44 -5.48 -15.22
N PRO A 16 0.90 -5.54 -15.34
CA PRO A 16 1.78 -5.84 -14.22
C PRO A 16 1.60 -4.88 -13.04
N GLN A 17 1.32 -3.61 -13.31
CA GLN A 17 1.07 -2.60 -12.28
C GLN A 17 -0.23 -2.89 -11.53
N GLN A 18 -1.31 -3.24 -12.23
CA GLN A 18 -2.58 -3.60 -11.59
C GLN A 18 -2.49 -4.92 -10.81
N LYS A 19 -1.74 -5.91 -11.33
CA LYS A 19 -1.44 -7.13 -10.57
C LYS A 19 -0.72 -6.80 -9.26
N ALA A 20 0.38 -6.05 -9.35
CA ALA A 20 1.16 -5.67 -8.17
C ALA A 20 0.28 -4.95 -7.16
N ARG A 21 -0.49 -3.96 -7.61
CA ARG A 21 -1.41 -3.19 -6.78
C ARG A 21 -2.37 -4.07 -5.97
N VAL A 22 -3.14 -4.93 -6.64
CA VAL A 22 -4.15 -5.77 -5.95
C VAL A 22 -3.50 -6.75 -4.99
N ILE A 23 -2.36 -7.33 -5.37
CA ILE A 23 -1.65 -8.30 -4.53
C ILE A 23 -1.04 -7.63 -3.29
N THR A 24 -0.36 -6.49 -3.45
CA THR A 24 0.35 -5.81 -2.35
C THR A 24 -0.59 -5.11 -1.39
N GLU A 25 -1.67 -4.49 -1.89
CA GLU A 25 -2.69 -3.86 -1.03
C GLU A 25 -3.44 -4.89 -0.19
N ALA A 26 -3.80 -6.05 -0.77
CA ALA A 26 -4.45 -7.13 -0.02
C ALA A 26 -3.54 -7.69 1.08
N TRP A 27 -2.27 -7.97 0.74
CA TRP A 27 -1.29 -8.42 1.73
C TRP A 27 -1.16 -7.42 2.87
N ALA A 28 -1.08 -6.12 2.56
CA ALA A 28 -0.92 -5.07 3.57
C ALA A 28 -2.15 -4.97 4.49
N ALA A 29 -3.37 -5.04 3.95
CA ALA A 29 -4.59 -5.03 4.77
C ALA A 29 -4.64 -6.20 5.77
N GLU A 30 -4.22 -7.38 5.33
CA GLU A 30 -4.27 -8.60 6.15
C GLU A 30 -3.14 -8.68 7.18
N ASN A 31 -1.95 -8.19 6.82
CA ASN A 31 -0.73 -8.41 7.60
C ASN A 31 -0.27 -7.20 8.41
N MET A 32 -0.70 -5.98 8.05
CA MET A 32 -0.29 -4.76 8.74
C MET A 32 -1.25 -4.37 9.85
N TYR A 33 -0.64 -3.87 10.92
CA TYR A 33 -1.31 -3.20 12.01
C TYR A 33 -1.16 -1.68 11.85
N CYS A 34 -2.01 -0.93 12.54
CA CYS A 34 -1.90 0.51 12.57
C CYS A 34 -0.70 0.95 13.42
N VAL A 35 0.34 1.49 12.78
CA VAL A 35 1.53 2.02 13.47
C VAL A 35 1.25 3.23 14.38
N MET A 36 0.08 3.87 14.23
CA MET A 36 -0.32 5.02 15.02
C MET A 36 -1.02 4.65 16.35
N CYS A 37 -1.72 3.51 16.41
CA CYS A 37 -2.53 3.15 17.59
C CYS A 37 -2.49 1.67 17.99
N GLY A 38 -1.83 0.81 17.22
CA GLY A 38 -1.70 -0.61 17.52
C GLY A 38 -2.89 -1.49 17.10
N GLU A 39 -3.90 -0.94 16.41
CA GLU A 39 -5.01 -1.74 15.84
C GLU A 39 -4.44 -2.88 14.97
N PRO A 40 -4.76 -4.16 15.24
CA PRO A 40 -4.09 -5.29 14.59
C PRO A 40 -4.28 -5.39 13.08
N HIS A 41 -5.37 -4.85 12.54
CA HIS A 41 -5.69 -4.95 11.12
C HIS A 41 -6.09 -3.61 10.53
N LEU A 42 -5.65 -3.36 9.30
CA LEU A 42 -6.10 -2.25 8.49
C LEU A 42 -7.20 -2.70 7.54
N VAL A 43 -8.09 -1.78 7.17
CA VAL A 43 -9.17 -2.05 6.23
C VAL A 43 -8.81 -1.49 4.87
N HIS A 44 -8.91 -2.33 3.84
CA HIS A 44 -8.75 -1.90 2.45
C HIS A 44 -9.86 -0.91 2.07
N LEU A 45 -9.47 0.24 1.51
CA LEU A 45 -10.41 1.22 0.99
C LEU A 45 -10.79 0.86 -0.44
N GLN A 46 -12.09 0.83 -0.73
CA GLN A 46 -12.59 0.50 -2.08
C GLN A 46 -12.01 1.45 -3.16
N ASN A 47 -11.71 0.87 -4.32
CA ASN A 47 -11.23 1.57 -5.51
C ASN A 47 -12.12 2.79 -5.84
N ASN A 48 -11.50 3.87 -6.33
CA ASN A 48 -12.07 5.18 -6.71
C ASN A 48 -12.28 6.21 -5.58
N LYS A 49 -11.81 5.95 -4.35
CA LYS A 49 -11.50 7.07 -3.45
C LYS A 49 -10.14 7.65 -3.82
N PRO A 50 -9.97 8.98 -3.88
CA PRO A 50 -8.65 9.56 -4.08
C PRO A 50 -7.70 9.04 -2.98
N VAL A 51 -6.71 8.26 -3.41
CA VAL A 51 -5.38 7.99 -2.82
C VAL A 51 -5.34 7.79 -1.30
N ALA A 52 -6.06 6.79 -0.81
CA ALA A 52 -5.78 6.15 0.47
C ALA A 52 -6.13 4.68 0.27
N ASP A 53 -5.17 3.80 0.50
CA ASP A 53 -5.33 2.38 0.18
C ASP A 53 -5.83 1.61 1.41
N LEU A 54 -5.48 2.11 2.60
CA LEU A 54 -5.76 1.47 3.87
C LEU A 54 -6.29 2.49 4.89
N LEU A 55 -7.22 2.05 5.73
CA LEU A 55 -7.80 2.83 6.84
C LEU A 55 -7.67 2.04 8.13
N CYS A 56 -7.19 2.70 9.19
CA CYS A 56 -7.32 2.16 10.53
C CYS A 56 -8.77 2.31 11.03
N PRO A 57 -9.49 1.21 11.34
CA PRO A 57 -10.87 1.31 11.83
C PRO A 57 -10.96 1.95 13.22
N SER A 58 -9.89 1.90 14.01
CA SER A 58 -9.83 2.44 15.37
C SER A 58 -9.54 3.94 15.40
N CYS A 59 -8.35 4.37 14.95
CA CYS A 59 -7.93 5.78 15.05
C CYS A 59 -8.17 6.61 13.79
N LYS A 60 -8.77 6.03 12.74
CA LYS A 60 -9.12 6.69 11.47
C LYS A 60 -7.97 7.26 10.65
N ASN A 61 -6.72 7.02 11.06
CA ASN A 61 -5.57 7.34 10.21
C ASN A 61 -5.63 6.54 8.92
N VAL A 62 -5.31 7.21 7.82
CA VAL A 62 -5.24 6.64 6.48
C VAL A 62 -3.79 6.41 6.07
N PHE A 63 -3.57 5.37 5.29
CA PHE A 63 -2.26 4.99 4.79
C PHE A 63 -2.31 4.81 3.27
N GLU A 64 -1.26 5.27 2.61
CA GLU A 64 -0.99 5.06 1.19
C GLU A 64 0.15 4.04 1.06
N LEU A 65 0.02 3.08 0.15
CA LEU A 65 1.00 2.04 -0.10
C LEU A 65 1.73 2.27 -1.43
N LYS A 66 3.04 2.49 -1.36
CA LYS A 66 3.93 2.46 -2.52
C LYS A 66 4.67 1.14 -2.53
N SER A 67 4.60 0.39 -3.62
CA SER A 67 5.28 -0.90 -3.72
C SER A 67 6.22 -0.98 -4.92
N HIS A 68 7.36 -1.63 -4.74
CA HIS A 68 8.37 -1.84 -5.79
C HIS A 68 8.92 -3.26 -5.77
N ASN A 69 9.17 -3.80 -6.97
CA ASN A 69 9.84 -5.09 -7.10
C ASN A 69 11.36 -4.88 -7.02
N GLY A 70 11.95 -5.27 -5.90
CA GLY A 70 13.32 -4.95 -5.51
C GLY A 70 13.40 -3.68 -4.67
N ARG A 71 14.61 -3.12 -4.55
CA ARG A 71 14.88 -1.98 -3.66
C ARG A 71 14.45 -0.65 -4.24
N PHE A 72 13.96 0.25 -3.39
CA PHE A 72 13.79 1.65 -3.74
C PHE A 72 15.15 2.36 -3.79
N GLY A 73 15.25 3.34 -4.71
CA GLY A 73 16.31 4.35 -4.67
C GLY A 73 15.94 5.51 -3.73
N SER A 74 16.57 6.66 -3.93
CA SER A 74 16.23 7.89 -3.19
C SER A 74 14.93 8.57 -3.65
N VAL A 75 14.26 8.01 -4.68
CA VAL A 75 13.06 8.58 -5.29
C VAL A 75 11.95 7.54 -5.31
N ILE A 76 10.79 7.92 -4.78
CA ILE A 76 9.55 7.14 -4.85
C ILE A 76 8.65 7.82 -5.87
N ALA A 77 8.33 7.11 -6.95
CA ALA A 77 7.44 7.63 -7.98
C ALA A 77 6.00 7.72 -7.45
N ASP A 78 5.31 8.77 -7.86
CA ASP A 78 3.93 9.04 -7.47
C ASP A 78 3.09 9.48 -8.69
N GLY A 79 1.80 9.72 -8.48
CA GLY A 79 0.85 10.21 -9.48
C GLY A 79 1.04 11.69 -9.83
N SER A 80 -0.07 12.43 -9.90
CA SER A 80 -0.04 13.84 -10.31
C SER A 80 0.57 14.74 -9.23
N TYR A 81 1.49 15.60 -9.64
CA TYR A 81 2.11 16.61 -8.77
C TYR A 81 1.07 17.48 -8.07
N GLU A 82 0.06 17.99 -8.81
CA GLU A 82 -0.98 18.86 -8.25
C GLU A 82 -1.80 18.13 -7.18
N THR A 83 -2.09 16.84 -7.40
CA THR A 83 -2.84 16.01 -6.45
C THR A 83 -2.03 15.76 -5.18
N MET A 84 -0.73 15.44 -5.31
CA MET A 84 0.16 15.27 -4.17
C MET A 84 0.30 16.57 -3.37
N MET A 85 0.53 17.70 -4.04
CA MET A 85 0.63 19.00 -3.35
C MET A 85 -0.64 19.36 -2.57
N ALA A 86 -1.82 19.14 -3.15
CA ALA A 86 -3.07 19.38 -2.44
C ALA A 86 -3.21 18.51 -1.18
N ARG A 87 -2.72 17.27 -1.22
CA ARG A 87 -2.77 16.32 -0.09
C ARG A 87 -1.81 16.65 1.03
N LEU A 88 -0.60 17.06 0.69
CA LEU A 88 0.37 17.51 1.68
C LEU A 88 -0.13 18.71 2.50
N MET A 89 -1.09 19.46 1.95
CA MET A 89 -1.75 20.59 2.61
C MET A 89 -3.06 20.22 3.33
N ASP A 90 -3.52 18.96 3.22
CA ASP A 90 -4.74 18.48 3.88
C ASP A 90 -4.42 18.02 5.31
N ASP A 91 -5.28 18.36 6.27
CA ASP A 91 -5.17 17.92 7.67
C ASP A 91 -5.26 16.39 7.81
N ASN A 92 -5.78 15.70 6.79
CA ASN A 92 -5.90 14.25 6.71
C ASN A 92 -4.97 13.62 5.64
N ASN A 93 -3.77 14.18 5.48
CA ASN A 93 -2.70 13.61 4.64
C ASN A 93 -2.36 12.17 5.06
N PRO A 94 -2.38 11.17 4.15
CA PRO A 94 -2.05 9.80 4.51
C PRO A 94 -0.60 9.61 4.94
N HIS A 95 -0.41 8.69 5.88
CA HIS A 95 0.91 8.13 6.16
C HIS A 95 1.34 7.23 5.01
N LEU A 96 2.64 7.17 4.75
CA LEU A 96 3.18 6.38 3.64
C LEU A 96 3.73 5.05 4.15
N PHE A 97 3.27 3.95 3.58
CA PHE A 97 3.96 2.67 3.63
C PHE A 97 4.72 2.45 2.33
N VAL A 98 5.96 1.98 2.44
CA VAL A 98 6.82 1.72 1.30
C VAL A 98 7.26 0.25 1.35
N MET A 99 6.81 -0.53 0.38
CA MET A 99 7.01 -1.97 0.32
C MET A 99 8.00 -2.36 -0.78
N GLU A 100 9.04 -3.09 -0.40
CA GLU A 100 9.93 -3.77 -1.33
C GLU A 100 9.57 -5.25 -1.35
N TYR A 101 9.37 -5.82 -2.55
CA TYR A 101 9.00 -7.22 -2.71
C TYR A 101 9.79 -7.89 -3.84
N LYS A 102 9.87 -9.22 -3.80
CA LYS A 102 10.43 -10.05 -4.88
C LYS A 102 9.31 -10.68 -5.68
N ARG A 103 9.14 -10.25 -6.94
CA ARG A 103 8.09 -10.76 -7.83
C ARG A 103 8.19 -12.27 -8.17
N PRO A 104 9.37 -12.89 -8.36
CA PRO A 104 9.42 -14.33 -8.67
C PRO A 104 8.78 -15.21 -7.60
N GLU A 105 8.89 -14.79 -6.35
CA GLU A 105 8.41 -15.53 -5.17
C GLU A 105 7.17 -14.87 -4.53
N TYR A 106 6.84 -13.64 -4.94
CA TYR A 106 5.84 -12.78 -4.33
C TYR A 106 5.98 -12.69 -2.81
N ILE A 107 7.18 -12.39 -2.35
CA ILE A 107 7.50 -12.20 -0.93
C ILE A 107 7.86 -10.75 -0.63
N VAL A 108 7.44 -10.27 0.54
CA VAL A 108 7.86 -8.98 1.10
C VAL A 108 9.31 -9.09 1.60
N GLU A 109 10.15 -8.16 1.18
CA GLU A 109 11.54 -8.06 1.66
C GLU A 109 11.71 -6.96 2.71
N ASN A 110 11.13 -5.78 2.47
CA ASN A 110 11.17 -4.65 3.39
C ASN A 110 9.83 -3.93 3.41
N LEU A 111 9.52 -3.36 4.57
CA LEU A 111 8.37 -2.48 4.76
C LEU A 111 8.71 -1.46 5.85
N TRP A 112 8.54 -0.19 5.51
CA TRP A 112 8.84 0.98 6.33
C TRP A 112 7.83 2.09 6.05
#